data_AF-A0A0D5MAL2-F1
#
_entry.id   AF-A0A0D5MAL2-F1
#
_cell.length_a   1.000
_cell.length_b   1.000
_cell.length_c   1.000
_cell.angle_alpha   90.00
_cell.angle_beta   90.00
_cell.angle_gamma   90.00
#
_symmetry.space_group_name_H-M   'P 1'
#
loop_
_entity.id
_entity.type
_entity.pdbx_description
1 polymer ?
#
loop_
_entity_poly.entity_id
_entity_poly.type
_entity_poly.pdbx_seq_one_letter_code
_entity_poly.pdbx_strand_id
1 'polypeptide(L)'
;MRKVEAMTVLATQSPQEMVPENMSSDNFSKLKKVFEFSSTKIFMRMDESILRHIEGLVGKSMTNSELESIPQQNQGDAVINFGSKETIRVHFSPNKRQLKLFDGGK
;
A
#
# COMPACT_ATOMS: atom_id res chain seq x y z
N MET A 1 15.37 8.70 -7.75
CA MET A 1 15.99 8.04 -6.58
C MET A 1 16.94 6.91 -6.94
N ARG A 2 16.63 6.02 -7.90
CA ARG A 2 17.54 4.94 -8.32
C ARG A 2 18.98 5.39 -8.68
N LYS A 3 19.16 6.53 -9.36
CA LYS A 3 20.49 7.05 -9.74
C LYS A 3 21.37 7.47 -8.56
N VAL A 4 20.77 7.74 -7.40
CA VAL A 4 21.48 8.18 -6.19
C VAL A 4 21.32 7.18 -5.05
N GLU A 5 20.89 5.95 -5.36
CA GLU A 5 20.71 4.85 -4.40
C GLU A 5 19.83 5.19 -3.18
N ALA A 6 18.89 6.11 -3.36
CA ALA A 6 17.98 6.52 -2.31
C ALA A 6 16.63 5.80 -2.39
N MET A 7 15.94 5.69 -1.27
CA MET A 7 14.61 5.11 -1.15
C MET A 7 13.58 6.17 -0.77
N THR A 8 12.40 6.11 -1.38
CA THR A 8 11.23 6.90 -0.98
C THR A 8 10.19 5.94 -0.43
N VAL A 9 9.74 6.18 0.80
CA VAL A 9 8.69 5.42 1.45
C VAL A 9 7.47 6.32 1.60
N LEU A 10 6.34 5.88 1.07
CA LEU A 10 5.05 6.54 1.22
C LEU A 10 4.14 5.62 2.02
N ALA A 11 3.50 6.16 3.05
CA ALA A 11 2.57 5.43 3.90
C ALA A 11 1.30 6.27 4.07
N THR A 12 0.15 5.63 3.90
CA THR A 12 -1.17 6.23 4.12
C THR A 12 -2.09 5.19 4.74
N GLN A 13 -3.02 5.64 5.58
CA GLN A 13 -4.14 4.82 6.09
C GLN A 13 -5.38 4.93 5.19
N SER A 14 -5.47 6.02 4.43
CA SER A 14 -6.62 6.35 3.58
C SER A 14 -6.14 6.63 2.15
N PRO A 15 -5.99 5.60 1.30
CA PRO A 15 -5.71 5.78 -0.13
C PRO A 15 -6.71 6.72 -0.83
N GLN A 16 -7.96 6.76 -0.35
CA GLN A 16 -9.01 7.65 -0.85
C GLN A 16 -8.73 9.13 -0.56
N GLU A 17 -8.07 9.47 0.55
CA GLU A 17 -7.67 10.86 0.82
C GLU A 17 -6.61 11.34 -0.20
N MET A 18 -5.87 10.41 -0.80
CA MET A 18 -4.97 10.72 -1.91
C MET A 18 -5.71 10.89 -3.25
N VAL A 19 -6.97 10.46 -3.34
CA VAL A 19 -7.85 10.59 -4.52
C VAL A 19 -9.22 11.16 -4.11
N PRO A 20 -9.32 12.48 -3.86
CA PRO A 20 -10.60 13.14 -3.65
C PRO A 20 -11.58 12.86 -4.80
N GLU A 21 -12.87 12.69 -4.51
CA GLU A 21 -13.90 12.41 -5.53
C GLU A 21 -14.00 13.49 -6.64
N ASN A 22 -13.56 14.71 -6.34
CA ASN A 22 -13.51 15.84 -7.27
C ASN A 22 -12.14 16.01 -7.96
N MET A 23 -11.25 15.03 -7.87
CA MET A 23 -9.91 15.10 -8.46
C MET A 23 -9.99 15.13 -9.98
N SER A 24 -9.29 16.09 -10.60
CA SER A 24 -9.16 16.14 -12.05
C SER A 24 -8.48 14.88 -12.59
N SER A 25 -8.84 14.48 -13.82
CA SER A 25 -8.26 13.32 -14.52
C SER A 25 -6.73 13.33 -14.53
N ASP A 26 -6.13 14.52 -14.60
CA ASP A 26 -4.69 14.71 -14.64
C ASP A 26 -4.01 14.37 -13.31
N ASN A 27 -4.63 14.72 -12.19
CA ASN A 27 -4.08 14.43 -10.87
C ASN A 27 -4.20 12.95 -10.53
N PHE A 28 -5.31 12.31 -10.92
CA PHE A 28 -5.47 10.85 -10.81
C PHE A 28 -4.40 10.11 -11.61
N SER A 29 -4.13 10.55 -12.85
CA SER A 29 -3.09 9.99 -13.71
C SER A 29 -1.69 10.09 -13.09
N LYS A 30 -1.37 11.22 -12.43
CA LYS A 30 -0.11 11.38 -11.71
C LYS A 30 0.00 10.43 -10.52
N LEU A 31 -1.07 10.26 -9.75
CA LEU A 31 -1.07 9.34 -8.61
C LEU A 31 -0.88 7.89 -9.07
N LYS A 32 -1.60 7.49 -10.13
CA LYS A 32 -1.42 6.17 -10.75
C LYS A 32 0.04 5.93 -11.15
N LYS A 33 0.71 6.92 -11.73
CA LYS A 33 2.15 6.84 -12.04
C LYS A 33 3.01 6.62 -10.79
N VAL A 34 2.70 7.27 -9.67
CA VAL A 34 3.43 7.04 -8.40
C VAL A 34 3.30 5.58 -7.96
N PHE A 35 2.09 5.00 -8.02
CA PHE A 35 1.87 3.59 -7.72
C PHE A 35 2.59 2.66 -8.72
N GLU A 36 2.56 2.97 -10.02
CA GLU A 36 3.26 2.19 -11.05
C GLU A 36 4.78 2.23 -10.86
N PHE A 37 5.37 3.38 -10.49
CA PHE A 37 6.81 3.50 -10.23
C PHE A 37 7.26 2.93 -8.88
N SER A 38 6.32 2.68 -7.96
CA SER A 38 6.63 2.07 -6.67
C SER A 38 6.92 0.58 -6.85
N SER A 39 8.20 0.21 -6.76
CA SER A 39 8.68 -1.16 -6.96
C SER A 39 8.16 -2.15 -5.92
N THR A 40 7.82 -1.66 -4.72
CA THR A 40 7.31 -2.49 -3.64
C THR A 40 6.08 -1.83 -3.04
N LYS A 41 5.01 -2.61 -2.89
CA LYS A 41 3.75 -2.19 -2.30
C LYS A 41 3.44 -3.10 -1.13
N ILE A 42 3.20 -2.52 0.03
CA ILE A 42 2.90 -3.25 1.27
C ILE A 42 1.48 -2.92 1.65
N PHE A 43 0.59 -3.90 1.55
CA PHE A 43 -0.80 -3.80 1.98
C PHE A 43 -0.91 -4.48 3.34
N MET A 44 -1.26 -3.70 4.37
CA MET A 44 -1.68 -4.23 5.66
C MET A 44 -3.22 -4.24 5.71
N ARG A 45 -3.82 -4.69 6.81
CA ARG A 45 -5.29 -4.65 6.95
C ARG A 45 -5.85 -3.26 6.65
N MET A 46 -6.78 -3.21 5.70
CA MET A 46 -7.54 -2.02 5.29
C MET A 46 -9.03 -2.37 5.19
N ASP A 47 -9.90 -1.36 5.22
CA ASP A 47 -11.34 -1.56 5.08
C ASP A 47 -11.73 -1.98 3.66
N GLU A 48 -12.78 -2.79 3.56
CA GLU A 48 -13.30 -3.32 2.29
C GLU A 48 -13.73 -2.21 1.32
N SER A 49 -14.22 -1.07 1.84
CA SER A 49 -14.61 0.10 1.06
C SER A 49 -13.45 0.70 0.23
N ILE A 50 -12.20 0.43 0.65
CA ILE A 50 -10.99 0.96 0.02
C ILE A 50 -10.55 0.05 -1.14
N LEU A 51 -10.97 -1.22 -1.20
CA LEU A 51 -10.50 -2.19 -2.19
C LEU A 51 -10.71 -1.75 -3.64
N ARG A 52 -11.87 -1.19 -3.98
CA ARG A 52 -12.15 -0.69 -5.34
C ARG A 52 -11.19 0.43 -5.76
N HIS A 53 -10.77 1.26 -4.80
CA HIS A 53 -9.83 2.34 -5.05
C HIS A 53 -8.41 1.79 -5.25
N ILE A 54 -8.03 0.79 -4.43
CA ILE A 54 -6.73 0.10 -4.57
C ILE A 54 -6.66 -0.59 -5.93
N GLU A 55 -7.69 -1.32 -6.34
CA GLU A 55 -7.77 -2.01 -7.63
C GLU A 55 -7.53 -1.05 -8.80
N GLY A 56 -8.16 0.12 -8.78
CA GLY A 56 -7.95 1.16 -9.81
C GLY A 56 -6.52 1.71 -9.87
N LEU A 57 -5.81 1.73 -8.74
CA LEU A 57 -4.44 2.25 -8.62
C LEU A 57 -3.37 1.20 -8.94
N VAL A 58 -3.56 -0.05 -8.50
CA VAL A 58 -2.59 -1.14 -8.68
C VAL A 58 -2.75 -1.86 -10.03
N GLY A 59 -3.91 -1.75 -10.67
CA GLY A 59 -4.20 -2.39 -11.95
C GLY A 59 -3.94 -3.91 -11.91
N LYS A 60 -3.28 -4.43 -12.95
CA LYS A 60 -3.00 -5.89 -13.09
C LYS A 60 -1.77 -6.39 -12.33
N SER A 61 -1.20 -5.57 -11.42
CA SER A 61 -0.01 -5.97 -10.65
C SER A 61 -0.34 -6.98 -9.53
N MET A 62 -1.62 -7.08 -9.17
CA MET A 62 -2.16 -8.04 -8.21
C MET A 62 -3.36 -8.78 -8.82
N THR A 63 -3.62 -9.97 -8.31
CA THR A 63 -4.80 -10.78 -8.60
C THR A 63 -5.96 -10.40 -7.68
N ASN A 64 -7.19 -10.72 -8.09
CA ASN A 64 -8.38 -10.42 -7.30
C ASN A 64 -8.35 -11.10 -5.92
N SER A 65 -7.86 -12.34 -5.85
CA SER A 65 -7.75 -13.07 -4.58
C SER A 65 -6.74 -12.44 -3.62
N GLU A 66 -5.68 -11.82 -4.12
CA GLU A 66 -4.73 -11.07 -3.29
C GLU A 66 -5.38 -9.79 -2.76
N LEU A 67 -6.13 -9.07 -3.59
CA LEU A 67 -6.88 -7.88 -3.17
C LEU A 67 -7.94 -8.21 -2.11
N GLU A 68 -8.72 -9.27 -2.34
CA GLU A 68 -9.75 -9.76 -1.40
C GLU A 68 -9.16 -10.25 -0.07
N SER A 69 -7.87 -10.60 -0.04
CA SER A 69 -7.21 -11.02 1.20
C SER A 69 -6.79 -9.85 2.10
N ILE A 70 -6.72 -8.62 1.58
CA ILE A 70 -6.26 -7.43 2.32
C ILE A 70 -7.15 -7.13 3.55
N PRO A 71 -8.50 -7.13 3.48
CA PRO A 71 -9.33 -6.83 4.65
C PRO A 71 -9.33 -7.96 5.70
N GLN A 72 -8.96 -9.18 5.28
CA GLN A 72 -8.95 -10.37 6.13
C GLN A 72 -7.66 -10.53 6.95
N GLN A 73 -6.68 -9.64 6.77
CA GLN A 73 -5.39 -9.73 7.44
C GLN A 73 -5.52 -9.45 8.94
N ASN A 74 -4.75 -10.17 9.78
CA ASN A 74 -4.67 -9.81 11.20
C ASN A 74 -3.70 -8.64 11.41
N GLN A 75 -3.69 -8.09 12.61
CA GLN A 75 -2.67 -7.11 12.98
C GLN A 75 -1.27 -7.71 12.82
N GLY A 76 -0.40 -7.00 12.11
CA GLY A 76 0.96 -7.43 11.79
C GLY A 76 1.06 -8.24 10.50
N ASP A 77 -0.04 -8.76 9.95
CA ASP A 77 -0.03 -9.41 8.64
C ASP A 77 0.00 -8.37 7.51
N ALA A 78 0.73 -8.67 6.45
CA ALA A 78 0.82 -7.85 5.25
C ALA A 78 0.95 -8.70 3.98
N VAL A 79 0.36 -8.21 2.89
CA VAL A 79 0.60 -8.67 1.52
C VAL A 79 1.62 -7.73 0.89
N ILE A 80 2.77 -8.26 0.49
CA ILE A 80 3.84 -7.48 -0.16
C ILE A 80 3.90 -7.87 -1.63
N ASN A 81 3.74 -6.90 -2.51
CA ASN A 81 3.86 -7.07 -3.96
C ASN A 81 5.11 -6.35 -4.47
N PHE A 82 5.93 -7.04 -5.25
CA PHE A 82 7.19 -6.52 -5.82
C PHE A 82 7.05 -6.04 -7.27
N GLY A 83 5.82 -5.79 -7.75
CA GLY A 83 5.53 -5.31 -9.10
C GLY A 83 5.66 -6.36 -10.22
N SER A 84 6.28 -7.50 -9.96
CA SER A 84 6.55 -8.58 -10.92
C SER A 84 5.66 -9.82 -10.72
N LYS A 85 4.33 -9.65 -10.51
CA LYS A 85 3.40 -10.74 -10.11
C LYS A 85 3.89 -11.59 -8.92
N GLU A 86 4.91 -11.11 -8.22
CA GLU A 86 5.53 -11.76 -7.09
C GLU A 86 4.95 -11.10 -5.86
N THR A 87 4.14 -11.88 -5.16
CA THR A 87 3.46 -11.47 -3.95
C THR A 87 3.81 -12.46 -2.85
N ILE A 88 4.16 -11.93 -1.68
CA ILE A 88 4.41 -12.73 -0.49
C ILE A 88 3.51 -12.27 0.65
N ARG A 89 3.20 -13.20 1.54
CA ARG A 89 2.52 -12.91 2.81
C ARG A 89 3.55 -12.86 3.91
N VAL A 90 3.53 -11.79 4.69
CA VAL A 90 4.51 -11.53 5.76
C VAL A 90 3.77 -11.24 7.05
N HIS A 91 4.29 -11.77 8.16
CA HIS A 91 3.87 -11.39 9.50
C HIS A 91 4.98 -10.57 10.18
N PHE A 92 4.69 -9.33 10.50
CA PHE A 92 5.59 -8.43 11.22
C PHE A 92 5.39 -8.57 12.73
N SER A 93 6.45 -8.98 13.43
CA SER A 93 6.49 -9.08 14.90
C SER A 93 7.50 -8.08 15.47
N PRO A 94 7.09 -6.82 15.73
CA PRO A 94 7.97 -5.83 16.32
C PRO A 94 8.32 -6.19 17.77
N ASN A 95 9.56 -5.94 18.17
CA ASN A 95 9.98 -6.18 19.55
C ASN A 95 9.45 -5.09 20.50
N LYS A 96 9.52 -5.36 21.82
CA LYS A 96 9.04 -4.44 22.87
C LYS A 96 9.62 -3.03 22.76
N ARG A 97 10.89 -2.89 22.35
CA ARG A 97 11.54 -1.59 22.17
C ARG A 97 10.94 -0.83 20.98
N GLN A 98 10.72 -1.50 19.85
CA GLN A 98 10.10 -0.91 18.66
C GLN A 98 8.68 -0.45 18.95
N LEU A 99 7.89 -1.25 19.66
CA LEU A 99 6.54 -0.86 20.09
C LEU A 99 6.56 0.35 21.03
N LYS A 100 7.54 0.44 21.95
CA LYS A 100 7.68 1.59 22.84
C LYS A 100 8.10 2.87 22.11
N LEU A 101 8.90 2.75 21.04
CA LEU A 101 9.29 3.88 20.19
C LEU A 101 8.13 4.34 19.29
N PHE A 102 7.20 3.44 18.98
CA PHE A 102 5.95 3.76 18.31
C PHE A 102 4.99 4.39 19.34
N ASP A 103 5.20 5.66 19.68
CA ASP A 103 4.30 6.45 20.54
C ASP A 103 3.05 6.92 19.76
N GLY A 104 2.53 6.04 18.88
CA GLY A 104 1.49 6.23 17.87
C GLY A 104 0.83 7.61 17.93
N GLY A 105 1.26 8.50 17.04
CA GLY A 105 1.02 9.95 17.10
C GLY A 105 -0.23 10.34 17.88
N LYS A 106 -0.03 11.01 19.02
CA LYS A 106 -1.10 11.62 19.82
C LYS A 106 -1.92 12.61 19.00
#